data_AF-I0GS45-F1
#
_entry.id   AF-I0GS45-F1
#
_cell.length_a   1.000
_cell.length_b   1.000
_cell.length_c   1.000
_cell.angle_alpha   90.00
_cell.angle_beta   90.00
_cell.angle_gamma   90.00
#
_symmetry.space_group_name_H-M   'P 1'
#
loop_
_entity.id
_entity.type
_entity.pdbx_description
1 polymer ?
#
loop_
_entity_poly.entity_id
_entity_poly.type
_entity_poly.pdbx_seq_one_letter_code
_entity_poly.pdbx_strand_id
1 'polypeptide(L)' 'MTEQEIEKLVQDKLNEAYQAEEHPKKFFITENGRGVCDGGDLYNALLGDMMRISQKALTGILKEALKK' A
#
# COMPACT_ATOMS: atom_id res chain seq x y z
N MET A 1 -16.96 -0.30 -17.83
CA MET A 1 -16.79 0.10 -16.42
C MET A 1 -16.69 1.60 -16.35
N THR A 2 -17.31 2.23 -15.36
CA THR A 2 -17.13 3.64 -15.05
C THR A 2 -15.78 3.88 -14.37
N GLU A 3 -15.31 5.13 -14.33
CA GLU A 3 -14.06 5.45 -13.63
C GLU A 3 -14.11 5.10 -12.13
N GLN A 4 -15.27 5.29 -11.50
CA GLN A 4 -15.50 4.94 -10.10
C GLN A 4 -15.44 3.43 -9.87
N GLU A 5 -15.97 2.63 -10.80
CA GLU A 5 -15.86 1.17 -10.74
C GLU A 5 -14.41 0.69 -10.88
N ILE A 6 -13.61 1.35 -11.72
CA ILE A 6 -12.18 1.04 -11.87
C ILE A 6 -11.41 1.36 -10.59
N GLU A 7 -11.64 2.54 -10.01
CA GLU A 7 -11.00 2.96 -8.76
C GLU A 7 -11.33 2.01 -7.61
N LYS A 8 -12.61 1.64 -7.50
CA LYS A 8 -13.07 0.67 -6.50
C LYS A 8 -12.45 -0.72 -6.72
N LEU A 9 -12.41 -1.20 -7.96
CA LEU A 9 -11.79 -2.50 -8.28
C LEU A 9 -10.31 -2.54 -7.86
N VAL A 10 -9.54 -1.50 -8.20
CA VAL A 10 -8.11 -1.43 -7.83
C VAL A 10 -7.96 -1.36 -6.31
N GLN A 11 -8.79 -0.58 -5.62
CA GLN A 11 -8.79 -0.51 -4.16
C GLN A 11 -9.05 -1.87 -3.52
N ASP A 12 -10.12 -2.54 -3.96
CA ASP A 12 -10.54 -3.82 -3.41
C ASP A 12 -9.47 -4.88 -3.66
N LYS A 13 -8.85 -4.92 -4.85
CA LYS A 13 -7.75 -5.85 -5.15
C LYS A 13 -6.46 -5.59 -4.37
N LEU A 14 -6.10 -4.32 -4.17
CA LEU A 14 -4.95 -3.98 -3.31
C LEU A 14 -5.20 -4.38 -1.86
N ASN A 15 -6.42 -4.18 -1.36
CA ASN A 15 -6.80 -4.60 0.00
C ASN A 15 -6.81 -6.12 0.16
N GLU A 16 -7.37 -6.85 -0.81
CA GLU A 16 -7.35 -8.32 -0.83
C GLU A 16 -5.91 -8.84 -0.78
N ALA A 17 -5.02 -8.31 -1.64
CA ALA A 17 -3.62 -8.70 -1.68
C ALA A 17 -2.90 -8.35 -0.36
N TYR A 18 -3.17 -7.18 0.21
CA TYR A 18 -2.59 -6.78 1.49
C TYR A 18 -2.99 -7.74 2.61
N GLN A 19 -4.26 -8.11 2.72
CA GLN A 19 -4.76 -9.00 3.79
C GLN A 19 -4.35 -10.47 3.62
N ALA A 20 -3.97 -10.89 2.41
CA ALA A 20 -3.54 -12.25 2.12
C ALA A 20 -2.10 -12.54 2.59
N GLU A 21 -1.32 -11.50 2.87
CA GLU A 21 0.10 -11.60 3.20
C GLU A 21 0.36 -11.56 4.72
N GLU A 22 1.34 -12.31 5.19
CA GLU A 22 1.84 -12.17 6.56
C GLU A 22 2.72 -10.93 6.67
N HIS A 23 2.35 -9.98 7.53
CA HIS A 23 3.13 -8.75 7.69
C HIS A 23 4.26 -8.91 8.71
N PRO A 24 5.49 -8.48 8.38
CA PRO A 24 6.61 -8.54 9.32
C PRO A 24 6.36 -7.66 10.54
N LYS A 25 6.94 -8.05 11.68
CA LYS A 25 6.92 -7.23 12.90
C LYS A 25 7.71 -5.94 12.68
N LYS A 26 7.15 -4.83 13.14
CA LYS A 26 7.60 -3.46 12.84
C LYS A 26 8.55 -2.95 13.92
N PHE A 27 9.75 -3.52 13.99
CA PHE A 27 10.79 -3.05 14.90
C PHE A 27 11.86 -2.27 14.14
N PHE A 28 12.28 -1.13 14.69
CA PHE A 28 13.39 -0.35 14.15
C PHE A 28 14.57 -0.42 15.11
N ILE A 29 15.78 -0.44 14.56
CA ILE A 29 17.00 -0.32 15.35
C ILE A 29 17.15 1.15 15.76
N THR A 30 17.46 1.40 17.03
CA THR A 30 17.75 2.75 17.51
C THR A 30 18.97 3.32 16.79
N GLU A 31 19.06 4.65 16.66
CA GLU A 31 20.15 5.33 15.94
C GLU A 31 21.56 4.91 16.40
N ASN A 32 21.71 4.61 17.70
CA ASN A 32 22.96 4.14 18.29
C ASN A 32 23.22 2.62 18.16
N GLY A 33 22.36 1.88 17.46
CA GLY A 33 22.50 0.44 17.20
C GLY A 33 22.31 -0.49 18.41
N ARG A 34 21.90 0.05 19.56
CA ARG A 34 21.91 -0.67 20.85
C ARG A 34 20.55 -1.07 21.40
N GLY A 35 19.48 -0.76 20.68
CA GLY A 35 18.12 -1.09 21.09
C GLY A 35 17.15 -1.23 19.92
N VAL A 36 15.94 -1.65 20.25
CA VAL A 36 14.79 -1.63 19.35
C VAL A 36 13.82 -0.55 19.84
N CYS A 37 13.37 0.32 18.94
CA CYS A 37 12.25 1.22 19.20
C CYS A 37 11.01 0.71 18.46
N ASP A 38 9.85 0.99 19.04
CA ASP A 38 8.57 0.81 18.35
C ASP A 38 8.44 1.93 17.31
N GLY A 39 8.70 1.59 16.05
CA GLY A 39 8.45 2.48 14.93
C GLY A 39 7.21 2.08 14.14
N GLY A 40 6.27 1.36 14.78
CA GLY A 40 5.02 0.92 14.18
C GLY A 40 4.31 2.06 13.46
N ASP A 41 4.24 3.25 14.06
CA ASP A 41 3.59 4.42 13.48
C ASP A 41 4.26 4.91 12.18
N LEU A 42 5.59 5.03 12.17
CA LEU A 42 6.33 5.45 10.97
C LEU A 42 6.20 4.41 9.85
N TYR A 43 6.32 3.13 10.18
CA TYR A 43 6.12 2.05 9.21
C TYR A 43 4.70 2.09 8.64
N ASN A 44 3.68 2.26 9.49
CA ASN A 44 2.29 2.35 9.07
C ASN A 44 2.05 3.54 8.14
N ALA A 45 2.64 4.70 8.45
CA ALA A 45 2.56 5.88 7.61
C ALA A 45 3.19 5.64 6.22
N LEU A 46 4.41 5.09 6.18
CA LEU A 46 5.12 4.76 4.94
C LEU A 46 4.34 3.74 4.09
N LEU A 47 3.87 2.66 4.73
CA LEU A 47 3.08 1.64 4.08
C LEU A 47 1.79 2.23 3.48
N GLY A 48 1.09 3.07 4.24
CA GLY A 48 -0.11 3.76 3.78
C GLY A 48 0.15 4.66 2.56
N ASP A 49 1.27 5.39 2.56
CA ASP A 49 1.68 6.21 1.41
C ASP A 49 1.98 5.34 0.18
N MET A 50 2.70 4.23 0.36
CA MET A 50 3.01 3.30 -0.73
C MET A 50 1.76 2.66 -1.32
N MET A 51 0.79 2.26 -0.50
CA MET A 51 -0.50 1.72 -0.96
C MET A 51 -1.26 2.77 -1.79
N ARG A 52 -1.29 4.03 -1.33
CA ARG A 52 -1.97 5.12 -2.03
C ARG A 52 -1.34 5.44 -3.39
N ILE A 53 0.00 5.46 -3.46
CA ILE A 53 0.73 5.68 -4.72
C ILE A 53 0.46 4.53 -5.68
N SER A 54 0.53 3.29 -5.20
CA SER A 54 0.27 2.08 -5.99
C SER A 54 -1.15 2.09 -6.55
N GLN A 55 -2.15 2.43 -5.74
CA GLN A 55 -3.53 2.55 -6.19
C GLN A 55 -3.67 3.56 -7.33
N LYS A 56 -3.11 4.77 -7.18
CA LYS A 56 -3.16 5.81 -8.23
C LYS A 56 -2.52 5.33 -9.54
N ALA A 57 -1.34 4.72 -9.46
CA ALA A 57 -0.63 4.24 -10.64
C ALA A 57 -1.40 3.11 -11.35
N LEU A 58 -1.87 2.11 -10.60
CA LEU A 58 -2.62 0.99 -11.15
C LEU A 58 -3.98 1.41 -11.73
N THR A 59 -4.68 2.34 -11.09
CA THR A 59 -5.90 2.94 -11.65
C THR A 59 -5.60 3.65 -12.98
N GLY A 60 -4.50 4.43 -13.05
CA GLY A 60 -4.09 5.10 -14.29
C GLY A 60 -3.83 4.11 -15.43
N ILE A 61 -3.03 3.07 -15.16
CA ILE A 61 -2.73 2.00 -16.12
C ILE A 61 -4.01 1.31 -16.60
N LEU A 62 -4.92 0.98 -15.69
CA LEU A 62 -6.15 0.27 -16.05
C LEU A 62 -7.11 1.17 -16.86
N LYS A 63 -7.23 2.45 -16.49
CA LYS A 63 -7.99 3.45 -17.28
C LYS A 63 -7.42 3.58 -18.69
N GLU A 64 -6.10 3.56 -18.87
CA GLU A 64 -5.46 3.58 -20.19
C GLU A 64 -5.68 2.29 -20.98
N ALA A 65 -5.54 1.14 -20.33
CA ALA A 65 -5.72 -0.16 -20.97
C ALA A 65 -7.16 -0.40 -21.47
N LEU A 66 -8.16 0.10 -20.73
CA LEU A 66 -9.59 0.00 -21.07
C LEU A 66 -10.08 1.07 -22.06
N LYS A 67 -9.25 2.04 -22.43
CA LYS A 67 -9.53 3.00 -23.52
C LYS A 67 -9.25 2.42 -24.92
N LYS A 68 -8.77 1.18 -25.00
CA LYS A 68 -8.73 0.40 -26.25
C LYS A 68 -10.13 -0.03 -26.67
#